data_AF-A0A6J5WT85-F1
#
_entry.id   AF-A0A6J5WT85-F1
#
_cell.length_a   1.000
_cell.length_b   1.000
_cell.length_c   1.000
_cell.angle_alpha   90.00
_cell.angle_beta   90.00
_cell.angle_gamma   90.00
#
_symmetry.space_group_name_H-M   'P 1'
#
loop_
_entity.id
_entity.type
_entity.pdbx_description
1 polymer ?
#
loop_
_entity_poly.entity_id
_entity_poly.type
_entity_poly.pdbx_seq_one_letter_code
_entity_poly.pdbx_strand_id
1 'polypeptide(L)'
;MATAWDMLAEMLRPSPEEGRHNNNDESVVNVNHGSLYESLKSGDWNAAKEYIDRHPESLTHRGSSNGGTALHEAIEWKQLHIVEELLKLMTGEDLEIEDGDGFTAFFYALIRGMAPIVASMVKKNENLVTKRFTTHAGALTPVLYACVLGNWKIARFLYSRTPIHVLTQENNGREGAELISHCFFQRNKFDIIGWDLLQHCPKLALTEIYFGCSPLNTLVDLRSAFPSTVSLRFWQRWIYNNIQVQQPQLVPINSDVCVNFEELEDDKINRRDLISSIMGFFQGVVKNLLKRLGILDLHEMRLGHDRILQILLMCDVVKRTNLDPMQNAFVRKAILQAVEGGPAEFIKEMCKANPRIVLMKMDEKSRSIFLYAVECRQEKVFNLIYGLSEYDRNAILTCADDFNNTILHAAGSLTTHLNHIQGAALQMQRELQWFKEVESILPPSFLEIKNNNERMTGREVFTKNHKELVKEGEDSMKGIATSCTVVGALIVTIMFAAVFTVPGGSNQDTGFPIFLRKKLFRVFIISDSISLFSSTTSVMIFLGIITSRYA
;
A
#
# COMPACT_ATOMS: atom_id res chain seq x y z
N MET A 1 -10.16 4.86 0.53
CA MET A 1 -8.86 4.83 1.23
C MET A 1 -8.31 6.23 1.56
N ALA A 2 -9.11 7.31 1.47
CA ALA A 2 -8.73 8.64 1.98
C ALA A 2 -9.25 8.91 3.41
N THR A 3 -10.16 8.10 3.95
CA THR A 3 -10.96 8.49 5.14
C THR A 3 -10.27 8.34 6.50
N ALA A 4 -9.36 7.38 6.70
CA ALA A 4 -8.75 7.16 8.01
C ALA A 4 -7.57 8.12 8.31
N TRP A 5 -6.81 8.48 7.27
CA TRP A 5 -5.64 9.36 7.41
C TRP A 5 -6.04 10.83 7.44
N ASP A 6 -7.10 11.20 6.72
CA ASP A 6 -7.70 12.53 6.85
C ASP A 6 -8.26 12.71 8.28
N MET A 7 -8.87 11.66 8.87
CA MET A 7 -9.29 11.65 10.27
C MET A 7 -8.11 11.72 11.25
N LEU A 8 -7.01 11.00 11.00
CA LEU A 8 -5.80 11.15 11.83
C LEU A 8 -5.25 12.57 11.74
N ALA A 9 -5.12 13.10 10.52
CA ALA A 9 -4.62 14.46 10.29
C ALA A 9 -5.51 15.50 10.99
N GLU A 10 -6.82 15.26 11.09
CA GLU A 10 -7.77 16.08 11.83
C GLU A 10 -7.63 15.89 13.36
N MET A 11 -7.46 14.67 13.86
CA MET A 11 -7.20 14.36 15.27
C MET A 11 -5.86 14.91 15.78
N LEU A 12 -4.87 15.02 14.90
CA LEU A 12 -3.53 15.51 15.22
C LEU A 12 -3.39 17.02 14.99
N ARG A 13 -4.48 17.72 14.67
CA ARG A 13 -4.48 19.18 14.69
C ARG A 13 -4.24 19.67 16.12
N PRO A 14 -3.52 20.79 16.27
CA PRO A 14 -3.34 21.44 17.56
C PRO A 14 -4.72 21.77 18.15
N SER A 15 -4.91 21.47 19.44
CA SER A 15 -6.12 21.82 20.15
C SER A 15 -6.06 23.29 20.58
N PRO A 16 -7.02 24.16 20.19
CA PRO A 16 -7.16 25.42 20.89
C PRO A 16 -7.60 25.10 22.32
N GLU A 17 -6.81 25.49 23.32
CA GLU A 17 -7.27 25.39 24.71
C GLU A 17 -8.51 26.28 24.90
N GLU A 18 -9.65 25.67 25.25
CA GLU A 18 -10.79 26.38 25.81
C GLU A 18 -10.45 26.77 27.25
N GLY A 19 -9.78 27.91 27.39
CA GLY A 19 -9.35 28.39 28.70
C GLY A 19 -8.88 29.84 28.66
N ARG A 20 -9.79 30.79 28.37
CA ARG A 20 -9.56 32.21 28.69
C ARG A 20 -9.48 32.37 30.21
N HIS A 21 -8.29 32.18 30.78
CA HIS A 21 -7.94 32.80 32.04
C HIS A 21 -7.29 34.15 31.76
N ASN A 22 -8.14 35.18 31.68
CA ASN A 22 -7.73 36.56 31.93
C ASN A 22 -7.25 36.66 33.38
N ASN A 23 -6.00 36.31 33.62
CA ASN A 23 -5.30 36.78 34.81
C ASN A 23 -4.56 38.06 34.43
N ASN A 24 -5.31 39.15 34.42
CA ASN A 24 -4.73 40.46 34.66
C ASN A 24 -4.23 40.44 36.09
N ASP A 25 -2.92 40.30 36.27
CA ASP A 25 -2.13 41.01 37.28
C ASP A 25 -0.66 40.59 37.12
N GLU A 26 0.16 41.47 36.55
CA GLU A 26 1.14 42.22 37.34
C GLU A 26 1.86 43.24 36.47
N SER A 27 2.04 44.41 37.08
CA SER A 27 2.63 45.63 36.53
C SER A 27 4.07 45.44 36.05
N VAL A 28 4.30 45.47 34.74
CA VAL A 28 5.60 45.84 34.15
C VAL A 28 5.35 46.88 33.06
N VAL A 29 6.16 47.93 33.06
CA VAL A 29 6.12 49.07 32.13
C VAL A 29 5.98 48.56 30.69
N ASN A 30 4.83 48.83 30.07
CA ASN A 30 4.50 48.38 28.73
C ASN A 30 5.29 49.20 27.70
N VAL A 31 6.54 48.79 27.45
CA VAL A 31 7.33 49.29 26.31
C VAL A 31 6.62 48.75 25.06
N ASN A 32 6.06 49.65 24.25
CA ASN A 32 5.38 49.27 23.02
C ASN A 32 6.40 48.75 22.00
N HIS A 33 6.58 47.43 21.96
CA HIS A 33 7.45 46.74 21.01
C HIS A 33 6.85 46.64 19.59
N GLY A 34 5.74 47.32 19.30
CA GLY A 34 5.06 47.29 17.99
C GLY A 34 5.97 47.62 16.81
N SER A 35 6.91 48.54 16.97
CA SER A 35 7.87 48.91 15.92
C SER A 35 8.82 47.77 15.53
N LEU A 36 9.18 46.89 16.47
CA LEU A 36 9.98 45.70 16.20
C LEU A 36 9.19 44.70 15.35
N TYR A 37 7.95 44.40 15.75
CA TYR A 37 7.10 43.45 15.06
C TYR A 37 6.68 43.93 13.65
N GLU A 38 6.46 45.23 13.46
CA GLU A 38 6.26 45.80 12.13
C GLU A 38 7.49 45.66 11.23
N SER A 39 8.70 45.84 11.79
CA SER A 39 9.97 45.67 11.06
C SER A 39 10.23 44.21 10.69
N LEU A 40 9.88 43.27 11.58
CA LEU A 40 9.95 41.83 11.29
C LEU A 40 8.97 41.42 10.18
N LYS A 41 7.75 41.99 10.19
CA LYS A 41 6.74 41.75 9.17
C LYS A 41 7.13 42.32 7.80
N SER A 42 7.75 43.51 7.78
CA SER A 42 8.21 44.15 6.54
C SER A 42 9.51 43.57 5.99
N GLY A 43 10.24 42.79 6.79
CA GLY A 43 11.52 42.19 6.40
C GLY A 43 12.72 43.13 6.54
N ASP A 44 12.57 44.25 7.27
CA ASP A 44 13.65 45.21 7.49
C ASP A 44 14.51 44.80 8.69
N TRP A 45 15.54 43.98 8.40
CA TRP A 45 16.50 43.55 9.42
C TRP A 45 17.26 44.72 10.07
N ASN A 46 17.54 45.79 9.35
CA ASN A 46 18.34 46.89 9.90
C ASN A 46 17.55 47.65 10.97
N ALA A 47 16.28 47.95 10.68
CA ALA A 47 15.37 48.56 11.65
C ALA A 47 15.12 47.64 12.85
N ALA A 48 14.91 46.34 12.62
CA ALA A 48 14.74 45.35 13.68
C ALA A 48 15.98 45.25 14.57
N LYS A 49 17.18 45.20 13.97
CA LYS A 49 18.45 45.10 14.69
C LYS A 49 18.73 46.35 15.53
N GLU A 50 18.52 47.54 14.97
CA GLU A 50 18.69 48.79 15.72
C GLU A 50 17.80 48.83 16.96
N TYR A 51 16.57 48.31 16.85
CA TYR A 51 15.66 48.20 17.97
C TYR A 51 16.14 47.18 19.01
N ILE A 52 16.57 46.00 18.57
CA ILE A 52 17.10 44.93 19.44
C ILE A 52 18.36 45.40 20.19
N ASP A 53 19.26 46.11 19.51
CA ASP A 53 20.50 46.64 20.11
C ASP A 53 20.20 47.66 21.23
N ARG A 54 19.06 48.39 21.13
CA ARG A 54 18.59 49.33 22.16
C ARG A 54 17.81 48.65 23.28
N HIS A 55 17.16 47.53 22.98
CA HIS A 55 16.27 46.79 23.89
C HIS A 55 16.55 45.28 23.82
N PRO A 56 17.67 44.78 24.39
CA PRO A 56 18.02 43.36 24.32
C PRO A 56 16.93 42.42 24.89
N GLU A 57 16.16 42.89 25.87
CA GLU A 57 15.01 42.20 26.47
C GLU A 57 13.88 41.91 25.45
N SER A 58 13.85 42.64 24.33
CA SER A 58 12.84 42.46 23.28
C SER A 58 12.95 41.12 22.54
N LEU A 59 14.10 40.44 22.60
CA LEU A 59 14.32 39.13 21.97
C LEU A 59 13.47 38.02 22.57
N THR A 60 13.27 38.05 23.89
CA THR A 60 12.49 37.06 24.65
C THR A 60 11.10 37.59 25.03
N HIS A 61 10.83 38.86 24.78
CA HIS A 61 9.56 39.49 25.10
C HIS A 61 8.39 38.89 24.29
N ARG A 62 7.34 38.50 24.99
CA ARG A 62 6.10 37.94 24.44
C ARG A 62 5.10 39.05 24.10
N GLY A 63 5.35 39.76 23.01
CA GLY A 63 4.63 40.98 22.65
C GLY A 63 3.87 40.94 21.32
N SER A 64 3.90 39.81 20.60
CA SER A 64 3.08 39.61 19.40
C SER A 64 1.58 39.56 19.75
N SER A 65 0.71 39.78 18.76
CA SER A 65 -0.75 39.63 18.91
C SER A 65 -1.18 38.27 19.47
N ASN A 66 -0.37 37.22 19.28
CA ASN A 66 -0.63 35.88 19.76
C ASN A 66 0.23 35.53 21.01
N GLY A 67 0.86 36.52 21.64
CA GLY A 67 1.74 36.30 22.79
C GLY A 67 3.07 35.60 22.46
N GLY A 68 3.46 35.60 21.19
CA GLY A 68 4.75 35.08 20.69
C GLY A 68 5.90 36.09 20.77
N THR A 69 7.11 35.60 20.52
CA THR A 69 8.36 36.40 20.48
C THR A 69 8.70 36.90 19.07
N ALA A 70 9.75 37.72 18.96
CA ALA A 70 10.32 38.13 17.67
C ALA A 70 10.64 36.94 16.74
N LEU A 71 11.09 35.81 17.29
CA LEU A 71 11.40 34.61 16.52
C LEU A 71 10.14 33.94 15.94
N HIS A 72 9.03 33.92 16.70
CA HIS A 72 7.75 33.39 16.22
C HIS A 72 7.27 34.16 14.98
N GLU A 73 7.29 35.50 15.06
CA GLU A 73 6.86 36.38 13.97
C GLU A 73 7.78 36.26 12.75
N ALA A 74 9.10 36.23 12.95
CA ALA A 74 10.04 36.07 11.82
C ALA A 74 9.82 34.76 11.04
N ILE A 75 9.49 33.66 11.75
CA ILE A 75 9.15 32.36 11.16
C ILE A 75 7.77 32.40 10.49
N GLU A 76 6.79 33.04 11.14
CA GLU A 76 5.43 33.21 10.63
C GLU A 76 5.44 33.90 9.25
N TRP A 77 6.19 34.99 9.14
CA TRP A 77 6.36 35.77 7.92
C TRP A 77 7.42 35.22 6.95
N LYS A 78 8.02 34.05 7.24
CA LYS A 78 9.01 33.35 6.40
C LYS A 78 10.26 34.18 6.07
N GLN A 79 10.69 35.05 6.99
CA GLN A 79 11.85 35.90 6.81
C GLN A 79 13.15 35.16 7.15
N LEU A 80 13.58 34.25 6.27
CA LEU A 80 14.73 33.34 6.48
C LEU A 80 15.99 34.03 7.02
N HIS A 81 16.40 35.14 6.39
CA HIS A 81 17.59 35.90 6.78
C HIS A 81 17.45 36.49 8.20
N ILE A 82 16.28 37.03 8.54
CA ILE A 82 16.02 37.57 9.88
C ILE A 82 16.03 36.46 10.91
N VAL A 83 15.44 35.29 10.59
CA VAL A 83 15.46 34.13 11.49
C VAL A 83 16.89 33.70 11.77
N GLU A 84 17.76 33.59 10.76
CA GLU A 84 19.17 33.21 10.96
C GLU A 84 19.93 34.21 11.85
N GLU A 85 19.68 35.50 11.70
CA GLU A 85 20.32 36.52 12.53
C GLU A 85 19.76 36.53 13.97
N LEU A 86 18.44 36.40 14.16
CA LEU A 86 17.84 36.25 15.49
C LEU A 86 18.36 34.99 16.20
N LEU A 87 18.49 33.88 15.48
CA LEU A 87 19.07 32.66 16.01
C LEU A 87 20.53 32.81 16.41
N LYS A 88 21.30 33.77 15.90
CA LYS A 88 22.66 34.05 16.40
C LYS A 88 22.63 34.77 17.75
N LEU A 89 21.65 35.64 17.96
CA LEU A 89 21.52 36.47 19.16
C LEU A 89 20.87 35.76 20.35
N MET A 90 19.97 34.80 20.10
CA MET A 90 19.23 34.08 21.16
C MET A 90 20.06 32.96 21.80
N THR A 91 19.79 32.59 23.04
CA THR A 91 20.35 31.39 23.70
C THR A 91 19.55 30.14 23.36
N GLY A 92 20.01 28.96 23.78
CA GLY A 92 19.27 27.70 23.57
C GLY A 92 17.95 27.66 24.35
N GLU A 93 17.93 28.20 25.56
CA GLU A 93 16.74 28.28 26.44
C GLU A 93 15.67 29.21 25.86
N ASP A 94 16.09 30.30 25.19
CA ASP A 94 15.16 31.23 24.54
C ASP A 94 14.36 30.58 23.39
N LEU A 95 14.83 29.45 22.85
CA LEU A 95 14.12 28.68 21.82
C LEU A 95 12.98 27.84 22.38
N GLU A 96 12.93 27.65 23.71
CA GLU A 96 11.87 26.91 24.40
C GLU A 96 10.68 27.80 24.81
N ILE A 97 10.77 29.11 24.57
CA ILE A 97 9.68 30.05 24.88
C ILE A 97 8.45 29.70 24.04
N GLU A 98 7.33 29.52 24.73
CA GLU A 98 6.02 29.26 24.14
C GLU A 98 5.23 30.56 23.98
N ASP A 99 4.44 30.63 22.91
CA ASP A 99 3.50 31.71 22.67
C ASP A 99 2.21 31.57 23.50
N GLY A 100 1.23 32.44 23.26
CA GLY A 100 -0.06 32.43 23.96
C GLY A 100 -0.89 31.17 23.74
N ASP A 101 -0.59 30.39 22.70
CA ASP A 101 -1.25 29.13 22.37
C ASP A 101 -0.46 27.90 22.87
N GLY A 102 0.66 28.11 23.59
CA GLY A 102 1.51 27.04 24.14
C GLY A 102 2.47 26.43 23.11
N PHE A 103 2.69 27.08 21.96
CA PHE A 103 3.58 26.57 20.91
C PHE A 103 4.90 27.33 20.87
N THR A 104 5.98 26.61 20.59
CA THR A 104 7.31 27.21 20.42
C THR A 104 7.52 27.68 18.98
N ALA A 105 8.46 28.59 18.78
CA ALA A 105 8.87 29.02 17.44
C ALA A 105 9.35 27.84 16.58
N PHE A 106 9.91 26.80 17.22
CA PHE A 106 10.30 25.54 16.60
C PHE A 106 9.11 24.78 15.99
N PHE A 107 7.97 24.73 16.69
CA PHE A 107 6.74 24.12 16.17
C PHE A 107 6.28 24.77 14.87
N TYR A 108 6.28 26.11 14.81
CA TYR A 108 5.92 26.84 13.59
C TYR A 108 6.89 26.56 12.44
N ALA A 109 8.20 26.45 12.72
CA ALA A 109 9.19 26.09 11.71
C ALA A 109 8.94 24.68 11.13
N LEU A 110 8.52 23.73 11.98
CA LEU A 110 8.16 22.37 11.56
C LEU A 110 6.93 22.36 10.65
N ILE A 111 5.84 23.02 11.05
CA ILE A 111 4.61 23.11 10.26
C ILE A 111 4.86 23.74 8.89
N ARG A 112 5.70 24.78 8.85
CA ARG A 112 6.05 25.48 7.61
C ARG A 112 7.05 24.71 6.75
N GLY A 113 7.60 23.61 7.27
CA GLY A 113 8.58 22.78 6.57
C GLY A 113 9.92 23.48 6.33
N MET A 114 10.29 24.43 7.20
CA MET A 114 11.51 25.23 7.06
C MET A 114 12.75 24.45 7.50
N ALA A 115 13.13 23.43 6.73
CA ALA A 115 14.15 22.46 7.10
C ALA A 115 15.50 23.08 7.56
N PRO A 116 16.06 24.10 6.88
CA PRO A 116 17.31 24.76 7.32
C PRO A 116 17.20 25.42 8.71
N ILE A 117 16.06 26.06 8.99
CA ILE A 117 15.80 26.68 10.29
C ILE A 117 15.64 25.61 11.36
N VAL A 118 14.88 24.56 11.09
CA VAL A 118 14.67 23.43 12.01
C VAL A 118 16.01 22.81 12.42
N ALA A 119 16.92 22.58 11.47
CA ALA A 119 18.24 22.05 11.80
C ALA A 119 19.09 23.04 12.61
N SER A 120 19.02 24.32 12.30
CA SER A 120 19.76 25.37 13.02
C SER A 120 19.28 25.50 14.46
N MET A 121 17.97 25.41 14.70
CA MET A 121 17.36 25.43 16.03
C MET A 121 17.75 24.20 16.84
N VAL A 122 17.66 22.99 16.27
CA VAL A 122 18.03 21.74 16.95
C VAL A 122 19.53 21.68 17.27
N LYS A 123 20.38 22.21 16.37
CA LYS A 123 21.82 22.32 16.63
C LYS A 123 22.11 23.25 17.82
N LYS A 124 21.27 24.26 18.05
CA LYS A 124 21.44 25.22 19.14
C LYS A 124 20.83 24.73 20.46
N ASN A 125 19.73 23.98 20.39
CA ASN A 125 19.11 23.33 21.54
C ASN A 125 18.61 21.93 21.16
N GLU A 126 19.30 20.90 21.65
CA GLU A 126 18.96 19.50 21.39
C GLU A 126 17.67 19.07 22.08
N ASN A 127 17.26 19.69 23.20
CA ASN A 127 16.04 19.34 23.94
C ASN A 127 14.75 19.59 23.13
N LEU A 128 14.82 20.43 22.09
CA LEU A 128 13.71 20.69 21.19
C LEU A 128 13.18 19.42 20.52
N VAL A 129 14.02 18.40 20.29
CA VAL A 129 13.59 17.13 19.66
C VAL A 129 12.75 16.25 20.59
N THR A 130 12.74 16.53 21.89
CA THR A 130 11.95 15.84 22.91
C THR A 130 10.75 16.67 23.39
N LYS A 131 10.66 17.94 23.00
CA LYS A 131 9.53 18.82 23.36
C LYS A 131 8.27 18.34 22.65
N ARG A 132 7.28 17.89 23.44
CA ARG A 132 6.05 17.32 22.90
C ARG A 132 5.04 18.43 22.58
N PHE A 133 4.33 18.27 21.47
CA PHE A 133 3.29 19.21 21.03
C PHE A 133 1.91 18.67 21.38
N THR A 134 1.12 19.45 22.10
CA THR A 134 -0.23 19.10 22.51
C THR A 134 -1.18 19.10 21.30
N THR A 135 -1.82 17.96 21.06
CA THR A 135 -2.86 17.79 20.04
C THR A 135 -4.11 17.18 20.65
N HIS A 136 -5.23 17.18 19.93
CA HIS A 136 -6.46 16.52 20.40
C HIS A 136 -6.27 15.02 20.69
N ALA A 137 -5.28 14.35 20.08
CA ALA A 137 -4.96 12.95 20.33
C ALA A 137 -3.90 12.72 21.43
N GLY A 138 -3.35 13.80 22.02
CA GLY A 138 -2.29 13.76 23.02
C GLY A 138 -1.02 14.51 22.60
N ALA A 139 0.01 14.42 23.45
CA ALA A 139 1.27 15.12 23.25
C ALA A 139 2.22 14.33 22.34
N LEU A 140 2.51 14.82 21.14
CA LEU A 140 3.32 14.13 20.12
C LEU A 140 4.77 14.61 20.10
N THR A 141 5.69 13.70 19.82
CA THR A 141 7.08 14.08 19.52
C THR A 141 7.20 14.83 18.19
N PRO A 142 8.21 15.72 18.04
CA PRO A 142 8.48 16.44 16.81
C PRO A 142 8.70 15.54 15.59
N VAL A 143 9.33 14.39 15.78
CA VAL A 143 9.60 13.44 14.69
C VAL A 143 8.31 12.83 14.15
N LEU A 144 7.37 12.44 15.03
CA LEU A 144 6.08 11.89 14.63
C LEU A 144 5.23 12.96 13.95
N TYR A 145 5.25 14.19 14.46
CA TYR A 145 4.56 15.31 13.83
C TYR A 145 5.09 15.59 12.42
N ALA A 146 6.42 15.57 12.21
CA ALA A 146 7.02 15.74 10.89
C ALA A 146 6.64 14.61 9.91
N CYS A 147 6.49 13.37 10.39
CA CYS A 147 5.99 12.25 9.61
C CYS A 147 4.53 12.45 9.17
N VAL A 148 3.66 12.89 10.09
CA VAL A 148 2.24 13.16 9.81
C VAL A 148 2.07 14.25 8.75
N LEU A 149 2.90 15.30 8.82
CA LEU A 149 2.94 16.36 7.80
C LEU A 149 3.54 15.90 6.45
N GLY A 150 4.09 14.69 6.38
CA GLY A 150 4.75 14.15 5.18
C GLY A 150 6.10 14.78 4.88
N ASN A 151 6.71 15.52 5.82
CA ASN A 151 8.01 16.15 5.64
C ASN A 151 9.16 15.22 6.04
N TRP A 152 9.36 14.17 5.22
CA TRP A 152 10.33 13.11 5.48
C TRP A 152 11.78 13.57 5.62
N LYS A 153 12.15 14.70 5.00
CA LYS A 153 13.51 15.26 5.14
C LYS A 153 13.73 15.72 6.58
N ILE A 154 12.77 16.44 7.13
CA ILE A 154 12.78 16.89 8.52
C ILE A 154 12.63 15.69 9.46
N ALA A 155 11.72 14.75 9.16
CA ALA A 155 11.52 13.57 9.99
C ALA A 155 12.79 12.73 10.14
N ARG A 156 13.55 12.48 9.06
CA ARG A 156 14.83 11.76 9.13
C ARG A 156 15.87 12.50 9.96
N PHE A 157 15.96 13.82 9.79
CA PHE A 157 16.86 14.65 10.58
C PHE A 157 16.51 14.58 12.07
N LEU A 158 15.24 14.78 12.42
CA LEU A 158 14.77 14.70 13.81
C LEU A 158 14.98 13.30 14.38
N TYR A 159 14.67 12.24 13.63
CA TYR A 159 14.90 10.86 14.05
C TYR A 159 16.35 10.58 14.45
N SER A 160 17.32 11.10 13.67
CA SER A 160 18.75 10.95 13.98
C SER A 160 19.19 11.65 15.27
N ARG A 161 18.39 12.59 15.77
CA ARG A 161 18.67 13.39 16.96
C ARG A 161 17.78 13.02 18.16
N THR A 162 16.64 12.38 17.92
CA THR A 162 15.74 11.92 18.98
C THR A 162 16.29 10.66 19.64
N PRO A 163 16.45 10.65 20.98
CA PRO A 163 16.86 9.44 21.69
C PRO A 163 15.87 8.29 21.48
N ILE A 164 16.36 7.10 21.13
CA ILE A 164 15.53 5.94 20.78
C ILE A 164 14.55 5.51 21.89
N HIS A 165 14.90 5.75 23.17
CA HIS A 165 14.05 5.39 24.31
C HIS A 165 12.76 6.21 24.36
N VAL A 166 12.77 7.46 23.87
CA VAL A 166 11.59 8.34 23.77
C VAL A 166 10.55 7.70 22.84
N LEU A 167 11.00 7.01 21.78
CA LEU A 167 10.12 6.37 20.81
C LEU A 167 9.72 4.94 21.20
N THR A 168 10.52 4.26 22.02
CA THR A 168 10.36 2.82 22.31
C THR A 168 9.81 2.50 23.69
N GLN A 169 10.03 3.37 24.70
CA GLN A 169 9.68 3.10 26.10
C GLN A 169 8.59 4.04 26.62
N GLU A 170 8.65 5.33 26.28
CA GLU A 170 7.62 6.28 26.69
C GLU A 170 6.26 5.95 26.05
N ASN A 171 5.17 6.19 26.78
CA ASN A 171 3.81 5.86 26.35
C ASN A 171 3.68 4.42 25.80
N ASN A 172 4.40 3.47 26.41
CA ASN A 172 4.48 2.06 25.99
C ASN A 172 5.00 1.85 24.54
N GLY A 173 5.77 2.80 24.01
CA GLY A 173 6.28 2.76 22.64
C GLY A 173 5.21 3.03 21.58
N ARG A 174 4.05 3.58 21.95
CA ARG A 174 2.95 3.87 21.02
C ARG A 174 3.40 4.77 19.87
N GLU A 175 4.22 5.78 20.14
CA GLU A 175 4.73 6.68 19.09
C GLU A 175 5.70 5.99 18.13
N GLY A 176 6.57 5.11 18.63
CA GLY A 176 7.40 4.27 17.79
C GLY A 176 6.57 3.37 16.88
N ALA A 177 5.47 2.81 17.39
CA ALA A 177 4.54 2.01 16.59
C ALA A 177 3.79 2.85 15.54
N GLU A 178 3.36 4.06 15.90
CA GLU A 178 2.73 5.01 14.97
C GLU A 178 3.69 5.41 13.84
N LEU A 179 4.95 5.71 14.17
CA LEU A 179 6.01 6.00 13.19
C LEU A 179 6.20 4.86 12.20
N ILE A 180 6.26 3.61 12.69
CA ILE A 180 6.36 2.42 11.84
C ILE A 180 5.14 2.32 10.91
N SER A 181 3.93 2.53 11.44
CA SER A 181 2.71 2.50 10.65
C SER A 181 2.72 3.56 9.55
N HIS A 182 3.08 4.80 9.85
CA HIS A 182 3.21 5.87 8.86
C HIS A 182 4.23 5.54 7.76
N CYS A 183 5.34 4.90 8.11
CA CYS A 183 6.35 4.47 7.15
C CYS A 183 5.81 3.45 6.13
N PHE A 184 4.76 2.68 6.46
CA PHE A 184 4.16 1.72 5.52
C PHE A 184 3.27 2.40 4.47
N PHE A 185 2.53 3.45 4.82
CA PHE A 185 1.55 4.05 3.91
C PHE A 185 2.17 4.93 2.82
N GLN A 186 3.38 5.45 3.02
CA GLN A 186 3.98 6.34 2.03
C GLN A 186 4.57 5.55 0.86
N ARG A 187 3.93 5.67 -0.31
CA ARG A 187 4.46 5.15 -1.57
C ARG A 187 5.90 5.64 -1.76
N ASN A 188 6.79 4.69 -2.05
CA ASN A 188 8.19 4.93 -2.42
C ASN A 188 9.19 5.15 -1.27
N LYS A 189 8.79 4.99 -0.01
CA LYS A 189 9.72 5.09 1.13
C LYS A 189 9.32 4.12 2.24
N PHE A 190 9.70 2.85 2.10
CA PHE A 190 9.95 2.02 3.29
C PHE A 190 11.11 2.68 4.01
N ASP A 191 10.77 3.69 4.81
CA ASP A 191 11.72 4.66 5.30
C ASP A 191 12.65 3.98 6.29
N ILE A 192 13.92 4.38 6.26
CA ILE A 192 14.99 3.84 7.12
C ILE A 192 14.54 3.86 8.58
N ILE A 193 13.74 4.85 8.98
CA ILE A 193 13.16 5.02 10.31
C ILE A 193 12.37 3.78 10.75
N GLY A 194 11.38 3.33 9.97
CA GLY A 194 10.54 2.20 10.34
C GLY A 194 11.32 0.89 10.40
N TRP A 195 12.27 0.73 9.48
CA TRP A 195 13.20 -0.40 9.47
C TRP A 195 14.10 -0.40 10.71
N ASP A 196 14.78 0.72 10.99
CA ASP A 196 15.71 0.91 12.11
C ASP A 196 15.01 0.74 13.47
N LEU A 197 13.81 1.29 13.63
CA LEU A 197 12.98 1.09 14.82
C LEU A 197 12.65 -0.38 15.06
N LEU A 198 12.31 -1.13 14.01
CA LEU A 198 12.03 -2.56 14.12
C LEU A 198 13.30 -3.37 14.40
N GLN A 199 14.49 -2.93 13.96
CA GLN A 199 15.75 -3.56 14.34
C GLN A 199 16.04 -3.39 15.84
N HIS A 200 15.83 -2.20 16.37
CA HIS A 200 16.11 -1.88 17.78
C HIS A 200 15.04 -2.43 18.73
N CYS A 201 13.76 -2.33 18.36
CA CYS A 201 12.65 -2.78 19.19
C CYS A 201 11.56 -3.50 18.35
N PRO A 202 11.75 -4.80 18.06
CA PRO A 202 10.78 -5.58 17.30
C PRO A 202 9.37 -5.61 17.92
N LYS A 203 9.28 -5.50 19.26
CA LYS A 203 8.00 -5.52 20.00
C LYS A 203 7.02 -4.43 19.53
N LEU A 204 7.53 -3.32 19.00
CA LEU A 204 6.71 -2.24 18.46
C LEU A 204 5.78 -2.69 17.33
N ALA A 205 6.12 -3.76 16.61
CA ALA A 205 5.25 -4.33 15.58
C ALA A 205 3.87 -4.78 16.12
N LEU A 206 3.78 -5.08 17.41
CA LEU A 206 2.55 -5.53 18.10
C LEU A 206 2.02 -4.51 19.11
N THR A 207 2.59 -3.32 19.17
CA THR A 207 2.14 -2.25 20.07
C THR A 207 0.89 -1.57 19.49
N GLU A 208 -0.06 -1.23 20.36
CA GLU A 208 -1.29 -0.54 19.97
C GLU A 208 -1.04 0.93 19.58
N ILE A 209 -1.47 1.29 18.36
CA ILE A 209 -1.49 2.65 17.82
C ILE A 209 -2.82 3.37 18.13
N TYR A 210 -2.95 4.66 17.84
CA TYR A 210 -4.15 5.44 18.23
C TYR A 210 -5.48 4.90 17.69
N PHE A 211 -5.45 4.16 16.58
CA PHE A 211 -6.63 3.52 15.97
C PHE A 211 -7.00 2.15 16.54
N GLY A 212 -6.39 1.70 17.64
CA GLY A 212 -6.68 0.39 18.23
C GLY A 212 -6.26 -0.78 17.34
N CYS A 213 -5.23 -0.59 16.52
CA CYS A 213 -4.60 -1.63 15.73
C CYS A 213 -3.08 -1.62 15.97
N SER A 214 -2.36 -2.60 15.44
CA SER A 214 -0.90 -2.65 15.52
C SER A 214 -0.26 -2.35 14.15
N PRO A 215 1.03 -1.98 14.10
CA PRO A 215 1.74 -1.82 12.84
C PRO A 215 1.73 -3.09 11.97
N LEU A 216 1.64 -4.27 12.59
CA LEU A 216 1.49 -5.52 11.85
C LEU A 216 0.16 -5.57 11.08
N ASN A 217 -0.93 -5.08 11.67
CA ASN A 217 -2.24 -5.01 11.01
C ASN A 217 -2.21 -4.01 9.84
N THR A 218 -1.62 -2.83 10.06
CA THR A 218 -1.52 -1.80 9.01
C THR A 218 -0.68 -2.26 7.83
N LEU A 219 0.37 -3.04 8.07
CA LEU A 219 1.18 -3.66 7.03
C LEU A 219 0.36 -4.64 6.17
N VAL A 220 -0.47 -5.48 6.78
CA VAL A 220 -1.30 -6.46 6.06
C VAL A 220 -2.40 -5.78 5.24
N ASP A 221 -2.99 -4.70 5.77
CA ASP A 221 -3.97 -3.90 5.05
C ASP A 221 -3.38 -3.25 3.78
N LEU A 222 -2.06 -3.03 3.75
CA LEU A 222 -1.33 -2.60 2.57
C LEU A 222 -1.07 -3.77 1.61
N ARG A 223 -2.15 -4.30 1.02
CA ARG A 223 -2.10 -5.48 0.13
C ARG A 223 -1.05 -5.32 -0.97
N SER A 224 -0.96 -4.15 -1.61
CA SER A 224 -0.02 -3.87 -2.72
C SER A 224 1.46 -4.03 -2.39
N ALA A 225 1.79 -4.18 -1.11
CA ALA A 225 3.14 -4.33 -0.62
C ALA A 225 3.65 -5.78 -0.67
N PHE A 226 2.79 -6.72 -1.05
CA PHE A 226 3.10 -8.14 -1.18
C PHE A 226 3.08 -8.59 -2.65
N PRO A 227 4.09 -9.35 -3.11
CA PRO A 227 4.10 -9.89 -4.47
C PRO A 227 2.88 -10.76 -4.81
N SER A 228 2.35 -11.52 -3.85
CA SER A 228 1.23 -12.42 -4.10
C SER A 228 -0.09 -11.71 -4.39
N THR A 229 -0.26 -10.46 -3.96
CA THR A 229 -1.52 -9.73 -4.13
C THR A 229 -1.54 -8.93 -5.44
N VAL A 230 -0.37 -8.67 -6.03
CA VAL A 230 -0.23 -7.87 -7.25
C VAL A 230 -0.44 -8.75 -8.49
N SER A 231 -1.36 -8.34 -9.37
CA SER A 231 -1.60 -8.96 -10.66
C SER A 231 -0.72 -8.33 -11.76
N LEU A 232 0.49 -8.85 -11.93
CA LEU A 232 1.38 -8.45 -13.02
C LEU A 232 1.01 -9.15 -14.33
N ARG A 233 1.01 -8.40 -15.45
CA ARG A 233 0.90 -8.98 -16.80
C ARG A 233 2.12 -9.86 -17.09
N PHE A 234 1.99 -10.78 -18.04
CA PHE A 234 3.07 -11.72 -18.41
C PHE A 234 4.45 -11.03 -18.60
N TRP A 235 4.51 -9.96 -19.40
CA TRP A 235 5.76 -9.21 -19.65
C TRP A 235 6.28 -8.46 -18.41
N GLN A 236 5.38 -7.89 -17.60
CA GLN A 236 5.75 -7.19 -16.36
C GLN A 236 6.34 -8.18 -15.34
N ARG A 237 5.77 -9.39 -15.26
CA ARG A 237 6.27 -10.47 -14.40
C ARG A 237 7.66 -10.93 -14.83
N TRP A 238 7.90 -11.03 -16.13
CA TRP A 238 9.23 -11.34 -16.66
C TRP A 238 10.25 -10.26 -16.25
N ILE A 239 9.92 -8.97 -16.42
CA ILE A 239 10.80 -7.86 -16.00
C ILE A 239 11.04 -7.92 -14.49
N TYR A 240 9.96 -8.01 -13.70
CA TYR A 240 10.02 -8.05 -12.24
C TYR A 240 10.93 -9.15 -11.68
N ASN A 241 10.95 -10.33 -12.29
CA ASN A 241 11.79 -11.45 -11.86
C ASN A 241 13.28 -11.27 -12.21
N ASN A 242 13.60 -10.46 -13.22
CA ASN A 242 14.97 -10.22 -13.67
C ASN A 242 15.63 -9.01 -12.99
N ILE A 243 14.89 -8.29 -12.13
CA ILE A 243 15.43 -7.17 -11.37
C ILE A 243 16.30 -7.71 -10.23
N GLN A 244 17.61 -7.47 -10.31
CA GLN A 244 18.51 -7.67 -9.18
C GLN A 244 18.43 -6.45 -8.26
N VAL A 245 17.97 -6.67 -7.03
CA VAL A 245 17.95 -5.65 -5.99
C VAL A 245 19.27 -5.73 -5.23
N GLN A 246 20.13 -4.72 -5.40
CA GLN A 246 21.25 -4.52 -4.48
C GLN A 246 20.68 -3.98 -3.16
N GLN A 247 21.03 -4.62 -2.06
CA GLN A 247 20.64 -4.14 -0.73
C GLN A 247 21.33 -2.80 -0.48
N PRO A 248 20.61 -1.75 -0.07
CA PRO A 248 21.27 -0.53 0.39
C PRO A 248 22.10 -0.89 1.62
N GLN A 249 23.41 -0.64 1.57
CA GLN A 249 24.25 -0.73 2.74
C GLN A 249 23.81 0.35 3.73
N LEU A 250 23.75 -0.02 5.02
CA LEU A 250 23.56 0.94 6.10
C LEU A 250 24.64 2.02 5.97
N VAL A 251 24.24 3.24 5.61
CA VAL A 251 25.04 4.40 6.00
C VAL A 251 24.82 4.53 7.51
N PRO A 252 25.85 4.36 8.35
CA PRO A 252 25.70 4.54 9.77
C PRO A 252 25.19 5.96 10.01
N ILE A 253 24.08 6.10 10.74
CA ILE A 253 23.55 7.41 11.15
C ILE A 253 24.50 8.10 12.15
N ASN A 254 25.54 7.40 12.62
CA ASN A 254 26.53 7.94 13.54
C ASN A 254 27.75 8.51 12.81
N SER A 255 27.80 9.84 12.72
CA SER A 255 28.79 10.68 13.44
C SER A 255 28.83 12.08 12.83
N ASP A 256 28.42 13.09 13.58
CA ASP A 256 28.84 14.51 13.55
C ASP A 256 29.01 15.28 12.22
N VAL A 257 28.56 14.75 11.10
CA VAL A 257 28.38 15.52 9.88
C VAL A 257 26.94 16.02 9.91
N CYS A 258 26.78 17.33 10.08
CA CYS A 258 25.51 18.00 9.79
C CYS A 258 24.90 17.34 8.56
N VAL A 259 23.68 16.82 8.66
CA VAL A 259 22.92 16.40 7.48
C VAL A 259 22.83 17.65 6.60
N ASN A 260 23.74 17.80 5.66
CA ASN A 260 23.63 18.82 4.65
C ASN A 260 22.33 18.49 3.95
N PHE A 261 21.37 19.43 3.94
CA PHE A 261 20.11 19.24 3.22
C PHE A 261 20.32 18.98 1.72
N GLU A 262 21.56 19.14 1.25
CA GLU A 262 22.09 18.78 -0.07
C GLU A 262 22.56 17.32 -0.19
N GLU A 263 22.97 16.63 0.88
CA GLU A 263 23.52 15.25 0.84
C GLU A 263 22.48 14.12 0.97
N LEU A 264 21.20 14.45 1.12
CA LEU A 264 20.10 13.47 0.95
C LEU A 264 19.71 13.26 -0.53
N GLU A 265 20.57 13.68 -1.48
CA GLU A 265 20.42 13.43 -2.93
C GLU A 265 20.72 11.97 -3.36
N ASP A 266 20.88 11.02 -2.43
CA ASP A 266 21.32 9.65 -2.77
C ASP A 266 20.31 8.83 -3.63
N ASP A 267 19.10 9.34 -3.86
CA ASP A 267 18.18 8.83 -4.89
C ASP A 267 18.65 9.10 -6.34
N LYS A 268 19.70 9.93 -6.53
CA LYS A 268 20.33 10.12 -7.85
C LYS A 268 21.47 9.15 -8.12
N ILE A 269 22.14 8.59 -7.11
CA ILE A 269 23.34 7.75 -7.33
C ILE A 269 22.92 6.37 -7.84
N ASN A 270 21.90 5.73 -7.24
CA ASN A 270 21.32 4.50 -7.79
C ASN A 270 20.63 4.71 -9.16
N ARG A 271 20.06 5.90 -9.41
CA ARG A 271 19.50 6.24 -10.73
C ARG A 271 20.57 6.49 -11.79
N ARG A 272 21.77 6.98 -11.44
CA ARG A 272 22.88 7.21 -12.38
C ARG A 272 23.56 5.89 -12.75
N ASP A 273 23.70 4.97 -11.80
CA ASP A 273 24.34 3.67 -12.06
C ASP A 273 23.51 2.81 -13.02
N LEU A 274 22.17 2.84 -12.90
CA LEU A 274 21.26 2.17 -13.84
C LEU A 274 21.36 2.73 -15.29
N ILE A 275 21.60 4.03 -15.41
CA ILE A 275 21.65 4.72 -16.70
C ILE A 275 23.03 4.60 -17.36
N SER A 276 24.10 4.39 -16.58
CA SER A 276 25.46 4.19 -17.11
C SER A 276 25.62 2.84 -17.82
N SER A 277 24.89 1.81 -17.38
CA SER A 277 25.00 0.46 -17.95
C SER A 277 24.25 0.28 -19.27
N ILE A 278 23.44 1.26 -19.71
CA ILE A 278 22.68 1.20 -20.96
C ILE A 278 22.84 2.52 -21.73
N MET A 279 23.96 2.62 -22.44
CA MET A 279 24.22 3.51 -23.59
C MET A 279 24.01 5.02 -23.39
N GLY A 280 25.13 5.75 -23.23
CA GLY A 280 25.21 7.19 -23.38
C GLY A 280 25.00 7.63 -24.83
N PHE A 281 23.75 7.92 -25.21
CA PHE A 281 23.36 8.94 -26.22
C PHE A 281 21.83 9.12 -26.31
N PHE A 282 21.02 8.19 -25.76
CA PHE A 282 19.54 8.22 -25.79
C PHE A 282 18.89 8.43 -24.40
N GLN A 283 19.56 9.15 -23.50
CA GLN A 283 19.19 9.25 -22.08
C GLN A 283 17.78 9.83 -21.85
N GLY A 284 17.35 10.80 -22.66
CA GLY A 284 16.03 11.43 -22.53
C GLY A 284 14.87 10.59 -23.09
N VAL A 285 15.09 9.95 -24.25
CA VAL A 285 14.06 9.16 -24.94
C VAL A 285 13.82 7.84 -24.23
N VAL A 286 14.89 7.14 -23.81
CA VAL A 286 14.80 5.88 -23.05
C VAL A 286 14.17 6.12 -21.68
N LYS A 287 14.51 7.21 -20.98
CA LYS A 287 13.90 7.56 -19.70
C LYS A 287 12.40 7.79 -19.82
N ASN A 288 11.96 8.51 -20.85
CA ASN A 288 10.53 8.71 -21.11
C ASN A 288 9.84 7.42 -21.56
N LEU A 289 10.51 6.54 -22.31
CA LEU A 289 9.99 5.24 -22.70
C LEU A 289 9.85 4.29 -21.50
N LEU A 290 10.88 4.18 -20.65
CA LEU A 290 10.89 3.34 -19.45
C LEU A 290 9.86 3.81 -18.42
N LYS A 291 9.69 5.14 -18.27
CA LYS A 291 8.63 5.74 -17.44
C LYS A 291 7.25 5.46 -18.03
N ARG A 292 7.07 5.54 -19.36
CA ARG A 292 5.82 5.22 -20.04
C ARG A 292 5.48 3.72 -20.02
N LEU A 293 6.50 2.86 -19.96
CA LEU A 293 6.38 1.40 -19.82
C LEU A 293 6.19 0.94 -18.36
N GLY A 294 6.35 1.84 -17.38
CA GLY A 294 6.20 1.53 -15.94
C GLY A 294 7.33 0.67 -15.36
N ILE A 295 8.50 0.63 -15.98
CA ILE A 295 9.61 -0.24 -15.54
C ILE A 295 10.26 0.29 -14.25
N LEU A 296 10.32 1.62 -14.09
CA LEU A 296 10.77 2.24 -12.83
C LEU A 296 9.83 1.87 -11.68
N ASP A 297 8.51 1.90 -11.93
CA ASP A 297 7.50 1.52 -10.94
C ASP A 297 7.62 0.04 -10.55
N LEU A 298 7.98 -0.85 -11.50
CA LEU A 298 8.23 -2.28 -11.21
C LEU A 298 9.49 -2.50 -10.36
N HIS A 299 10.54 -1.69 -10.56
CA HIS A 299 11.75 -1.76 -9.74
C HIS A 299 11.51 -1.26 -8.33
N GLU A 300 10.84 -0.12 -8.19
CA GLU A 300 10.45 0.44 -6.89
C GLU A 300 9.52 -0.53 -6.14
N MET A 301 8.56 -1.15 -6.84
CA MET A 301 7.71 -2.20 -6.30
C MET A 301 8.52 -3.41 -5.83
N ARG A 302 9.48 -3.89 -6.63
CA ARG A 302 10.34 -5.02 -6.28
C ARG A 302 11.16 -4.75 -5.01
N LEU A 303 11.78 -3.57 -4.92
CA LEU A 303 12.52 -3.14 -3.74
C LEU A 303 11.65 -3.11 -2.49
N GLY A 304 10.42 -2.58 -2.61
CA GLY A 304 9.46 -2.56 -1.53
C GLY A 304 9.07 -3.95 -1.03
N HIS A 305 8.81 -4.87 -1.96
CA HIS A 305 8.49 -6.26 -1.63
C HIS A 305 9.63 -6.97 -0.90
N ASP A 306 10.88 -6.79 -1.36
CA ASP A 306 12.05 -7.41 -0.71
C ASP A 306 12.26 -6.85 0.70
N ARG A 307 12.04 -5.54 0.92
CA ARG A 307 12.11 -4.92 2.26
C ARG A 307 11.04 -5.46 3.21
N ILE A 308 9.80 -5.64 2.76
CA ILE A 308 8.74 -6.20 3.60
C ILE A 308 9.05 -7.63 4.02
N LEU A 309 9.53 -8.45 3.10
CA LEU A 309 9.94 -9.81 3.45
C LEU A 309 11.01 -9.81 4.54
N GLN A 310 11.97 -8.89 4.47
CA GLN A 310 12.94 -8.75 5.54
C GLN A 310 12.32 -8.26 6.84
N ILE A 311 11.38 -7.30 6.81
CA ILE A 311 10.65 -6.84 8.01
C ILE A 311 9.94 -8.01 8.68
N LEU A 312 9.28 -8.86 7.88
CA LEU A 312 8.58 -10.04 8.39
C LEU A 312 9.54 -11.08 8.98
N LEU A 313 10.73 -11.25 8.39
CA LEU A 313 11.78 -12.09 8.96
C LEU A 313 12.34 -11.51 10.28
N MET A 314 12.38 -10.18 10.41
CA MET A 314 12.81 -9.49 11.63
C MET A 314 11.72 -9.43 12.71
N CYS A 315 10.45 -9.54 12.33
CA CYS A 315 9.31 -9.77 13.23
C CYS A 315 9.32 -11.18 13.85
N ASP A 316 10.49 -11.64 14.30
CA ASP A 316 10.73 -12.83 15.11
C ASP A 316 10.04 -12.76 16.49
N VAL A 317 9.34 -11.66 16.77
CA VAL A 317 8.50 -11.46 17.96
C VAL A 317 7.49 -12.59 18.12
N VAL A 318 6.89 -13.06 17.00
CA VAL A 318 5.93 -14.17 17.04
C VAL A 318 6.58 -15.50 17.44
N LYS A 319 7.92 -15.64 17.25
CA LYS A 319 8.67 -16.86 17.61
C LYS A 319 9.03 -16.93 19.09
N ARG A 320 9.10 -15.80 19.82
CA ARG A 320 9.90 -15.71 21.06
C ARG A 320 9.18 -15.24 22.33
N THR A 321 7.90 -14.87 22.29
CA THR A 321 7.26 -14.23 23.45
C THR A 321 5.97 -14.90 23.92
N ASN A 322 5.82 -15.01 25.25
CA ASN A 322 4.51 -15.08 25.90
C ASN A 322 3.76 -13.78 25.59
N LEU A 323 3.07 -13.75 24.45
CA LEU A 323 2.28 -12.60 24.03
C LEU A 323 1.17 -12.35 25.05
N ASP A 324 0.92 -11.09 25.37
CA ASP A 324 -0.25 -10.73 26.17
C ASP A 324 -1.55 -10.98 25.36
N PRO A 325 -2.73 -10.99 26.03
CA PRO A 325 -4.01 -11.25 25.34
C PRO A 325 -4.30 -10.27 24.19
N MET A 326 -3.85 -9.02 24.31
CA MET A 326 -4.08 -7.96 23.32
C MET A 326 -3.20 -8.17 22.08
N GLN A 327 -1.92 -8.48 22.27
CA GLN A 327 -0.99 -8.83 21.21
C GLN A 327 -1.44 -10.09 20.46
N ASN A 328 -1.95 -11.10 21.18
CA ASN A 328 -2.56 -12.28 20.55
C ASN A 328 -3.77 -11.89 19.69
N ALA A 329 -4.60 -10.96 20.14
CA ALA A 329 -5.72 -10.45 19.36
C ALA A 329 -5.24 -9.71 18.09
N PHE A 330 -4.17 -8.92 18.17
CA PHE A 330 -3.57 -8.25 17.01
C PHE A 330 -3.02 -9.25 15.99
N VAL A 331 -2.25 -10.25 16.43
CA VAL A 331 -1.72 -11.30 15.55
C VAL A 331 -2.86 -12.05 14.87
N ARG A 332 -3.90 -12.46 15.63
CA ARG A 332 -5.08 -13.14 15.07
C ARG A 332 -5.79 -12.28 14.03
N LYS A 333 -6.01 -10.99 14.32
CA LYS A 333 -6.63 -10.04 13.40
C LYS A 333 -5.78 -9.85 12.13
N ALA A 334 -4.46 -9.71 12.26
CA ALA A 334 -3.55 -9.57 11.13
C ALA A 334 -3.56 -10.82 10.24
N ILE A 335 -3.59 -12.02 10.83
CA ILE A 335 -3.70 -13.27 10.06
C ILE A 335 -5.04 -13.34 9.32
N LEU A 336 -6.16 -13.00 9.97
CA LEU A 336 -7.47 -12.97 9.30
C LEU A 336 -7.49 -12.00 8.12
N GLN A 337 -6.99 -10.78 8.31
CA GLN A 337 -6.88 -9.78 7.24
C GLN A 337 -5.98 -10.28 6.09
N ALA A 338 -4.92 -11.03 6.40
CA ALA A 338 -4.01 -11.61 5.41
C ALA A 338 -4.65 -12.80 4.66
N VAL A 339 -5.47 -13.60 5.33
CA VAL A 339 -6.23 -14.68 4.68
C VAL A 339 -7.31 -14.11 3.78
N GLU A 340 -7.95 -13.01 4.15
CA GLU A 340 -8.93 -12.35 3.29
C GLU A 340 -8.27 -11.64 2.09
N GLY A 341 -7.11 -11.00 2.31
CA GLY A 341 -6.42 -10.19 1.32
C GLY A 341 -5.51 -10.95 0.36
N GLY A 342 -5.07 -12.17 0.71
CA GLY A 342 -4.18 -12.99 -0.10
C GLY A 342 -2.65 -12.74 -0.04
N PRO A 343 -2.04 -11.97 0.89
CA PRO A 343 -0.57 -11.95 1.06
C PRO A 343 -0.03 -13.30 1.56
N ALA A 344 0.30 -14.21 0.64
CA ALA A 344 0.71 -15.58 0.95
C ALA A 344 2.10 -15.63 1.62
N GLU A 345 2.98 -14.67 1.31
CA GLU A 345 4.30 -14.56 1.94
C GLU A 345 4.18 -14.24 3.43
N PHE A 346 3.23 -13.37 3.80
CA PHE A 346 2.95 -13.07 5.20
C PHE A 346 2.54 -14.32 5.97
N ILE A 347 1.54 -15.06 5.46
CA ILE A 347 1.05 -16.28 6.09
C ILE A 347 2.17 -17.33 6.19
N LYS A 348 2.98 -17.48 5.13
CA LYS A 348 4.11 -18.41 5.12
C LYS A 348 5.12 -18.10 6.22
N GLU A 349 5.51 -16.83 6.38
CA GLU A 349 6.47 -16.45 7.43
C GLU A 349 5.85 -16.57 8.83
N MET A 350 4.55 -16.28 9.00
CA MET A 350 3.86 -16.51 10.28
C MET A 350 3.77 -18.00 10.64
N CYS A 351 3.47 -18.89 9.69
CA CYS A 351 3.44 -20.33 9.91
C CYS A 351 4.83 -20.90 10.24
N LYS A 352 5.89 -20.39 9.62
CA LYS A 352 7.27 -20.74 10.00
C LYS A 352 7.62 -20.24 11.40
N ALA A 353 7.12 -19.08 11.78
CA ALA A 353 7.38 -18.49 13.08
C ALA A 353 6.72 -19.27 14.22
N ASN A 354 5.46 -19.67 14.02
CA ASN A 354 4.74 -20.48 14.98
C ASN A 354 3.90 -21.53 14.24
N PRO A 355 4.37 -22.79 14.14
CA PRO A 355 3.65 -23.85 13.43
C PRO A 355 2.25 -24.12 13.98
N ARG A 356 1.96 -23.79 15.25
CA ARG A 356 0.63 -23.99 15.86
C ARG A 356 -0.45 -23.10 15.23
N ILE A 357 -0.06 -21.97 14.62
CA ILE A 357 -0.97 -21.03 13.95
C ILE A 357 -1.80 -21.73 12.87
N VAL A 358 -1.24 -22.74 12.21
CA VAL A 358 -1.88 -23.50 11.14
C VAL A 358 -3.18 -24.19 11.58
N LEU A 359 -3.23 -24.66 12.83
CA LEU A 359 -4.36 -25.38 13.42
C LEU A 359 -5.22 -24.50 14.34
N MET A 360 -4.88 -23.22 14.47
CA MET A 360 -5.60 -22.31 15.34
C MET A 360 -6.96 -21.93 14.72
N LYS A 361 -7.98 -21.89 15.58
CA LYS A 361 -9.31 -21.38 15.25
C LYS A 361 -9.25 -19.85 15.25
N MET A 362 -9.51 -19.23 14.09
CA MET A 362 -9.18 -17.82 13.88
C MET A 362 -10.35 -16.86 14.09
N ASP A 363 -11.58 -17.28 13.83
CA ASP A 363 -12.75 -16.41 13.88
C ASP A 363 -13.88 -16.96 14.76
N GLU A 364 -14.98 -16.21 14.80
CA GLU A 364 -16.18 -16.55 15.57
C GLU A 364 -16.86 -17.85 15.12
N LYS A 365 -16.62 -18.29 13.88
CA LYS A 365 -17.09 -19.57 13.36
C LYS A 365 -16.11 -20.71 13.64
N SER A 366 -15.01 -20.42 14.36
CA SER A 366 -13.90 -21.33 14.60
C SER A 366 -13.23 -21.87 13.31
N ARG A 367 -13.25 -21.12 12.21
CA ARG A 367 -12.60 -21.55 10.96
C ARG A 367 -11.08 -21.53 11.11
N SER A 368 -10.41 -22.51 10.50
CA SER A 368 -8.95 -22.51 10.34
C SER A 368 -8.52 -21.55 9.23
N ILE A 369 -7.22 -21.24 9.15
CA ILE A 369 -6.62 -20.39 8.10
C ILE A 369 -6.99 -20.91 6.71
N PHE A 370 -6.84 -22.22 6.47
CA PHE A 370 -7.06 -22.81 5.15
C PHE A 370 -8.55 -22.90 4.80
N LEU A 371 -9.40 -23.17 5.78
CA LEU A 371 -10.86 -23.14 5.58
C LEU A 371 -11.32 -21.75 5.15
N TYR A 372 -10.84 -20.71 5.84
CA TYR A 372 -11.18 -19.33 5.52
C TYR A 372 -10.53 -18.87 4.20
N ALA A 373 -9.30 -19.30 3.89
CA ALA A 373 -8.67 -19.03 2.60
C ALA A 373 -9.46 -19.62 1.42
N VAL A 374 -10.07 -20.79 1.61
CA VAL A 374 -10.91 -21.42 0.59
C VAL A 374 -12.22 -20.67 0.37
N GLU A 375 -12.85 -20.22 1.44
CA GLU A 375 -14.02 -19.35 1.35
C GLU A 375 -13.69 -18.05 0.61
N CYS A 376 -12.56 -17.40 0.94
CA CYS A 376 -12.10 -16.17 0.30
C CYS A 376 -11.43 -16.35 -1.08
N ARG A 377 -11.44 -17.56 -1.67
CA ARG A 377 -10.81 -17.87 -2.98
C ARG A 377 -9.33 -17.44 -3.10
N GLN A 378 -8.58 -17.53 -2.00
CA GLN A 378 -7.16 -17.17 -1.99
C GLN A 378 -6.26 -18.35 -2.37
N GLU A 379 -6.18 -18.62 -3.69
CA GLU A 379 -5.39 -19.72 -4.29
C GLU A 379 -3.95 -19.79 -3.76
N LYS A 380 -3.25 -18.64 -3.70
CA LYS A 380 -1.84 -18.58 -3.28
C LYS A 380 -1.64 -18.93 -1.80
N VAL A 381 -2.61 -18.58 -0.95
CA VAL A 381 -2.58 -18.91 0.48
C VAL A 381 -2.91 -20.40 0.66
N PHE A 382 -3.93 -20.90 -0.04
CA PHE A 382 -4.29 -22.31 -0.01
C PHE A 382 -3.16 -23.22 -0.45
N ASN A 383 -2.41 -22.85 -1.51
CA ASN A 383 -1.27 -23.60 -2.00
C ASN A 383 -0.14 -23.81 -0.96
N LEU A 384 -0.13 -23.05 0.13
CA LEU A 384 0.81 -23.29 1.24
C LEU A 384 0.59 -24.66 1.91
N ILE A 385 -0.59 -25.28 1.77
CA ILE A 385 -0.92 -26.58 2.35
C ILE A 385 -0.01 -27.72 1.84
N TYR A 386 0.49 -27.60 0.61
CA TYR A 386 1.41 -28.57 0.02
C TYR A 386 2.81 -28.51 0.62
N GLY A 387 3.17 -27.39 1.25
CA GLY A 387 4.44 -27.24 1.97
C GLY A 387 4.42 -27.77 3.41
N LEU A 388 3.26 -28.20 3.92
CA LEU A 388 3.10 -28.73 5.27
C LEU A 388 3.41 -30.22 5.35
N SER A 389 3.69 -30.69 6.57
CA SER A 389 3.84 -32.12 6.85
C SER A 389 2.54 -32.87 6.53
N GLU A 390 2.65 -34.16 6.24
CA GLU A 390 1.47 -35.00 5.97
C GLU A 390 0.50 -35.02 7.16
N TYR A 391 1.04 -35.04 8.38
CA TYR A 391 0.27 -34.98 9.62
C TYR A 391 -0.54 -33.68 9.73
N ASP A 392 0.12 -32.51 9.58
CA ASP A 392 -0.55 -31.21 9.68
C ASP A 392 -1.58 -31.03 8.56
N ARG A 393 -1.25 -31.46 7.34
CA ARG A 393 -2.15 -31.43 6.19
C ARG A 393 -3.42 -32.23 6.48
N ASN A 394 -3.28 -33.46 6.95
CA ASN A 394 -4.44 -34.30 7.27
C ASN A 394 -5.27 -33.69 8.39
N ALA A 395 -4.64 -33.14 9.43
CA ALA A 395 -5.34 -32.44 10.50
C ALA A 395 -6.18 -31.27 9.95
N ILE A 396 -5.61 -30.42 9.09
CA ILE A 396 -6.32 -29.29 8.46
C ILE A 396 -7.50 -29.76 7.62
N LEU A 397 -7.32 -30.82 6.83
CA LEU A 397 -8.36 -31.36 5.96
C LEU A 397 -9.52 -31.98 6.76
N THR A 398 -9.24 -32.46 7.97
CA THR A 398 -10.27 -32.95 8.90
C THR A 398 -10.97 -31.85 9.70
N CYS A 399 -10.43 -30.63 9.73
CA CYS A 399 -11.03 -29.53 10.47
C CYS A 399 -12.37 -29.09 9.85
N ALA A 400 -13.34 -28.82 10.71
CA ALA A 400 -14.60 -28.19 10.36
C ALA A 400 -14.86 -26.98 11.26
N ASP A 401 -15.67 -26.05 10.76
CA ASP A 401 -16.16 -24.92 11.56
C ASP A 401 -17.19 -25.37 12.62
N ASP A 402 -17.70 -24.45 13.43
CA ASP A 402 -18.67 -24.78 14.49
C ASP A 402 -20.01 -25.32 13.96
N PHE A 403 -20.27 -25.16 12.65
CA PHE A 403 -21.44 -25.72 11.94
C PHE A 403 -21.11 -27.02 11.19
N ASN A 404 -19.94 -27.61 11.43
CA ASN A 404 -19.43 -28.78 10.73
C ASN A 404 -19.26 -28.56 9.21
N ASN A 405 -19.04 -27.32 8.76
CA ASN A 405 -18.65 -27.04 7.38
C ASN A 405 -17.17 -27.38 7.20
N THR A 406 -16.90 -28.36 6.35
CA THR A 406 -15.56 -28.72 5.91
C THR A 406 -15.05 -27.77 4.82
N ILE A 407 -13.80 -27.94 4.40
CA ILE A 407 -13.19 -27.16 3.30
C ILE A 407 -13.98 -27.23 1.99
N LEU A 408 -14.67 -28.35 1.73
CA LEU A 408 -15.53 -28.52 0.56
C LEU A 408 -16.81 -27.68 0.65
N HIS A 409 -17.37 -27.51 1.85
CA HIS A 409 -18.52 -26.62 2.06
C HIS A 409 -18.12 -25.15 1.88
N ALA A 410 -16.93 -24.77 2.33
CA ALA A 410 -16.39 -23.43 2.09
C ALA A 410 -16.14 -23.15 0.60
N ALA A 411 -15.65 -24.15 -0.15
CA ALA A 411 -15.53 -24.06 -1.61
C ALA A 411 -16.92 -24.00 -2.29
N GLY A 412 -17.93 -24.62 -1.69
CA GLY A 412 -19.34 -24.58 -2.14
C GLY A 412 -20.07 -23.26 -1.84
N SER A 413 -19.55 -22.44 -0.93
CA SER A 413 -20.12 -21.13 -0.59
C SER A 413 -19.84 -20.12 -1.70
N LEU A 414 -20.87 -19.45 -2.22
CA LEU A 414 -20.69 -18.38 -3.20
C LEU A 414 -20.46 -17.05 -2.45
N THR A 415 -19.21 -16.57 -2.44
CA THR A 415 -18.88 -15.28 -1.80
C THR A 415 -19.09 -14.12 -2.77
N THR A 416 -19.81 -13.08 -2.34
CA THR A 416 -20.12 -11.87 -3.12
C THR A 416 -18.91 -10.96 -3.38
N HIS A 417 -17.78 -11.18 -2.70
CA HIS A 417 -16.66 -10.25 -2.64
C HIS A 417 -15.61 -10.36 -3.76
N LEU A 418 -15.75 -11.31 -4.70
CA LEU A 418 -14.71 -11.62 -5.72
C LEU A 418 -15.15 -11.38 -7.17
N ASN A 419 -16.11 -10.47 -7.38
CA ASN A 419 -16.70 -10.10 -8.67
C ASN A 419 -15.74 -9.33 -9.61
N HIS A 420 -14.55 -9.85 -9.87
CA HIS A 420 -13.63 -9.27 -10.85
C HIS A 420 -13.64 -9.98 -12.22
N ILE A 421 -14.42 -11.06 -12.36
CA ILE A 421 -14.53 -11.81 -13.62
C ILE A 421 -15.71 -11.28 -14.41
N GLN A 422 -15.46 -10.87 -15.65
CA GLN A 422 -16.51 -10.41 -16.55
C GLN A 422 -17.27 -11.63 -17.12
N GLY A 423 -18.53 -11.81 -16.71
CA GLY A 423 -19.46 -12.78 -17.29
C GLY A 423 -19.72 -14.00 -16.41
N ALA A 424 -21.00 -14.31 -16.21
CA ALA A 424 -21.47 -15.40 -15.36
C ALA A 424 -20.87 -16.78 -15.73
N ALA A 425 -20.70 -17.05 -17.04
CA ALA A 425 -20.11 -18.31 -17.50
C ALA A 425 -18.63 -18.46 -17.10
N LEU A 426 -17.83 -17.39 -17.21
CA LEU A 426 -16.41 -17.42 -16.82
C LEU A 426 -16.25 -17.48 -15.30
N GLN A 427 -17.14 -16.81 -14.55
CA GLN A 427 -17.19 -16.94 -13.10
C GLN A 427 -17.52 -18.38 -12.71
N MET A 428 -18.56 -18.99 -13.29
CA MET A 428 -18.95 -20.37 -13.02
C MET A 428 -17.83 -21.36 -13.36
N GLN A 429 -17.13 -21.16 -14.47
CA GLN A 429 -15.99 -21.99 -14.85
C GLN A 429 -14.89 -21.97 -13.79
N ARG A 430 -14.56 -20.78 -13.26
CA ARG A 430 -13.53 -20.65 -12.22
C ARG A 430 -13.97 -21.23 -10.89
N GLU A 431 -15.23 -21.01 -10.48
CA GLU A 431 -15.80 -21.61 -9.26
C GLU A 431 -15.77 -23.14 -9.34
N LEU A 432 -16.13 -23.72 -10.49
CA LEU A 432 -16.07 -25.17 -10.70
C LEU A 432 -14.64 -25.70 -10.68
N GLN A 433 -13.69 -24.99 -11.29
CA GLN A 433 -12.29 -25.37 -11.25
C GLN A 433 -11.77 -25.34 -9.81
N TRP A 434 -12.04 -24.26 -9.08
CA TRP A 434 -11.66 -24.12 -7.68
C TRP A 434 -12.24 -25.23 -6.81
N PHE A 435 -13.54 -25.52 -6.96
CA PHE A 435 -14.21 -26.60 -6.24
C PHE A 435 -13.55 -27.96 -6.51
N LYS A 436 -13.23 -28.26 -7.77
CA LYS A 436 -12.56 -29.51 -8.15
C LYS A 436 -11.13 -29.62 -7.62
N GLU A 437 -10.38 -28.53 -7.59
CA GLU A 437 -9.04 -28.52 -7.00
C GLU A 437 -9.11 -28.85 -5.50
N VAL A 438 -10.02 -28.23 -4.75
CA VAL A 438 -10.24 -28.51 -3.33
C VAL A 438 -10.77 -29.93 -3.10
N GLU A 439 -11.64 -30.42 -3.98
CA GLU A 439 -12.16 -31.78 -3.93
C GLU A 439 -11.05 -32.82 -4.15
N SER A 440 -10.10 -32.55 -5.06
CA SER A 440 -9.05 -33.50 -5.46
C SER A 440 -8.10 -33.87 -4.33
N ILE A 441 -7.94 -33.00 -3.32
CA ILE A 441 -7.06 -33.23 -2.18
C ILE A 441 -7.72 -33.97 -1.03
N LEU A 442 -9.04 -34.16 -1.07
CA LEU A 442 -9.80 -34.79 0.01
C LEU A 442 -9.90 -36.31 -0.18
N PRO A 443 -9.73 -37.10 0.90
CA PRO A 443 -10.02 -38.53 0.84
C PRO A 443 -11.52 -38.79 0.60
N PRO A 444 -11.92 -39.90 -0.04
CA PRO A 444 -13.31 -40.16 -0.42
C PRO A 444 -14.32 -40.09 0.74
N SER A 445 -13.92 -40.49 1.95
CA SER A 445 -14.78 -40.44 3.14
C SER A 445 -15.21 -39.02 3.53
N PHE A 446 -14.44 -38.01 3.17
CA PHE A 446 -14.71 -36.61 3.54
C PHE A 446 -15.66 -35.90 2.58
N LEU A 447 -15.92 -36.48 1.40
CA LEU A 447 -16.86 -35.95 0.40
C LEU A 447 -18.33 -36.07 0.86
N GLU A 448 -18.61 -37.07 1.69
CA GLU A 448 -19.94 -37.41 2.18
C GLU A 448 -20.28 -36.75 3.53
N ILE A 449 -19.37 -35.93 4.08
CA ILE A 449 -19.61 -35.21 5.33
C ILE A 449 -20.70 -34.17 5.10
N LYS A 450 -21.66 -34.12 6.02
CA LYS A 450 -22.77 -33.18 6.00
C LYS A 450 -22.61 -32.11 7.07
N ASN A 451 -22.94 -30.88 6.72
CA ASN A 451 -22.98 -29.79 7.69
C ASN A 451 -24.16 -29.94 8.66
N ASN A 452 -24.06 -29.28 9.82
CA ASN A 452 -25.09 -29.34 10.86
C ASN A 452 -26.34 -28.54 10.48
N ASN A 453 -26.16 -27.44 9.75
CA ASN A 453 -27.23 -26.48 9.49
C ASN A 453 -28.24 -27.00 8.44
N GLU A 454 -27.74 -27.41 7.28
CA GLU A 454 -28.58 -27.78 6.14
C GLU A 454 -28.61 -29.29 5.89
N ARG A 455 -27.76 -30.06 6.60
CA ARG A 455 -27.56 -31.51 6.38
C ARG A 455 -27.23 -31.85 4.94
N MET A 456 -26.49 -30.95 4.29
CA MET A 456 -26.03 -31.10 2.91
C MET A 456 -24.53 -31.39 2.89
N THR A 457 -24.09 -32.12 1.87
CA THR A 457 -22.69 -32.30 1.50
C THR A 457 -22.14 -31.05 0.82
N GLY A 458 -20.81 -30.92 0.74
CA GLY A 458 -20.19 -29.80 0.03
C GLY A 458 -20.61 -29.68 -1.45
N ARG A 459 -20.87 -30.82 -2.12
CA ARG A 459 -21.39 -30.86 -3.50
C ARG A 459 -22.82 -30.32 -3.59
N GLU A 460 -23.69 -30.73 -2.67
CA GLU A 460 -25.07 -30.24 -2.62
C GLU A 460 -25.12 -28.73 -2.34
N VAL A 461 -24.27 -28.23 -1.43
CA VAL A 461 -24.11 -26.80 -1.16
C VAL A 461 -23.63 -26.05 -2.42
N PHE A 462 -22.62 -26.57 -3.13
CA PHE A 462 -22.13 -25.96 -4.37
C PHE A 462 -23.24 -25.86 -5.41
N THR A 463 -23.95 -26.96 -5.68
CA THR A 463 -25.07 -26.99 -6.64
C THR A 463 -26.18 -26.02 -6.27
N LYS A 464 -26.54 -25.94 -4.98
CA LYS A 464 -27.57 -25.03 -4.48
C LYS A 464 -27.16 -23.56 -4.68
N ASN A 465 -25.98 -23.18 -4.21
CA ASN A 465 -25.53 -21.79 -4.20
C ASN A 465 -25.19 -21.26 -5.60
N HIS A 466 -24.75 -22.11 -6.52
CA HIS A 466 -24.36 -21.72 -7.87
C HIS A 466 -25.49 -21.87 -8.90
N LYS A 467 -26.70 -22.28 -8.48
CA LYS A 467 -27.83 -22.55 -9.38
C LYS A 467 -28.18 -21.36 -10.28
N GLU A 468 -28.24 -20.16 -9.69
CA GLU A 468 -28.54 -18.93 -10.44
C GLU A 468 -27.39 -18.56 -11.39
N LEU A 469 -26.15 -18.67 -10.93
CA LEU A 469 -24.96 -18.38 -11.74
C LEU A 469 -24.84 -19.34 -12.95
N VAL A 470 -25.17 -20.62 -12.78
CA VAL A 470 -25.24 -21.59 -13.89
C VAL A 470 -26.29 -21.18 -14.90
N LYS A 471 -27.49 -20.79 -14.44
CA LYS A 471 -28.58 -20.35 -15.32
C LYS A 471 -28.19 -19.09 -16.09
N GLU A 472 -27.64 -18.08 -15.42
CA GLU A 472 -27.17 -16.85 -16.06
C GLU A 472 -26.00 -17.13 -17.03
N GLY A 473 -25.09 -18.03 -16.66
CA GLY A 473 -23.99 -18.48 -17.50
C GLY A 473 -24.48 -19.18 -18.76
N GLU A 474 -25.48 -20.05 -18.64
CA GLU A 474 -26.13 -20.74 -19.75
C GLU A 474 -26.84 -19.76 -20.69
N ASP A 475 -27.65 -18.84 -20.14
CA ASP A 475 -28.37 -17.83 -20.92
C ASP A 475 -27.39 -16.89 -21.65
N SER A 476 -26.33 -16.44 -20.96
CA SER A 476 -25.28 -15.61 -21.55
C SER A 476 -24.53 -16.35 -22.67
N MET A 477 -24.15 -17.61 -22.44
CA MET A 477 -23.44 -18.42 -23.43
C MET A 477 -24.30 -18.68 -24.66
N LYS A 478 -25.59 -18.99 -24.50
CA LYS A 478 -26.55 -19.14 -25.60
C LYS A 478 -26.73 -17.85 -26.39
N GLY A 479 -26.84 -16.71 -25.71
CA GLY A 479 -26.98 -15.40 -26.35
C GLY A 479 -25.76 -15.02 -27.20
N ILE A 480 -24.55 -15.22 -26.66
CA ILE A 480 -23.28 -15.00 -27.36
C ILE A 480 -23.17 -15.97 -28.55
N ALA A 481 -23.41 -17.26 -28.33
CA ALA A 481 -23.32 -18.26 -29.39
C ALA A 481 -24.31 -17.99 -30.52
N THR A 482 -25.54 -17.57 -30.23
CA THR A 482 -26.54 -17.24 -31.25
C THR A 482 -26.10 -16.04 -32.08
N SER A 483 -25.66 -14.97 -31.42
CA SER A 483 -25.21 -13.75 -32.09
C SER A 483 -23.97 -14.01 -32.96
N CYS A 484 -22.97 -14.73 -32.44
CA CYS A 484 -21.78 -15.12 -33.19
C CYS A 484 -22.09 -16.09 -34.34
N THR A 485 -23.06 -16.99 -34.18
CA THR A 485 -23.53 -17.89 -35.25
C THR A 485 -24.15 -17.09 -36.40
N VAL A 486 -24.98 -16.09 -36.09
CA VAL A 486 -25.59 -15.22 -37.12
C VAL A 486 -24.52 -14.42 -37.86
N VAL A 487 -23.59 -13.78 -37.14
CA VAL A 487 -22.47 -13.04 -37.76
C VAL A 487 -21.60 -13.96 -38.61
N GLY A 488 -21.26 -15.15 -38.10
CA GLY A 488 -20.49 -16.14 -38.84
C GLY A 488 -21.20 -16.62 -40.10
N ALA A 489 -22.51 -16.89 -40.03
CA ALA A 489 -23.32 -17.28 -41.18
C ALA A 489 -23.41 -16.17 -42.24
N LEU A 490 -23.51 -14.90 -41.83
CA LEU A 490 -23.46 -13.75 -42.73
C LEU A 490 -22.11 -13.66 -43.46
N ILE A 491 -20.99 -13.80 -42.73
CA ILE A 491 -19.65 -13.81 -43.33
C ILE A 491 -19.51 -14.99 -44.31
N VAL A 492 -19.93 -16.20 -43.93
CA VAL A 492 -19.91 -17.37 -44.82
C VAL A 492 -20.70 -17.07 -46.10
N THR A 493 -21.89 -16.48 -45.99
CA THR A 493 -22.74 -16.15 -47.14
C THR A 493 -22.08 -15.12 -48.07
N ILE A 494 -21.49 -14.06 -47.52
CA ILE A 494 -20.82 -13.00 -48.29
C ILE A 494 -19.56 -13.53 -48.98
N MET A 495 -18.71 -14.28 -48.27
CA MET A 495 -17.49 -14.85 -48.84
C MET A 495 -17.82 -15.92 -49.90
N PHE A 496 -18.79 -16.79 -49.62
CA PHE A 496 -19.24 -17.79 -50.60
C PHE A 496 -19.76 -17.13 -51.88
N ALA A 497 -20.53 -16.05 -51.78
CA ALA A 497 -20.98 -15.28 -52.95
C ALA A 497 -19.80 -14.64 -53.71
N ALA A 498 -18.80 -14.11 -53.00
CA ALA A 498 -17.63 -13.46 -53.58
C ALA A 498 -16.77 -14.41 -54.45
N VAL A 499 -16.79 -15.71 -54.18
CA VAL A 499 -16.14 -16.74 -55.02
C VAL A 499 -16.81 -16.89 -56.39
N PHE A 500 -18.12 -16.65 -56.50
CA PHE A 500 -18.84 -16.71 -57.79
C PHE A 500 -18.91 -15.35 -58.48
N THR A 501 -18.83 -14.26 -57.72
CA THR A 501 -18.80 -12.88 -58.23
C THR A 501 -17.40 -12.28 -58.15
N VAL A 502 -16.39 -13.04 -58.57
CA VAL A 502 -14.99 -12.64 -58.52
C VAL A 502 -14.76 -11.25 -59.15
N PRO A 503 -13.88 -10.41 -58.56
CA PRO A 503 -13.55 -9.11 -59.13
C PRO A 503 -13.08 -9.23 -60.58
N GLY A 504 -13.72 -8.48 -61.48
CA GLY A 504 -13.44 -8.54 -62.92
C GLY A 504 -14.20 -9.63 -63.69
N GLY A 505 -14.97 -10.48 -63.03
CA GLY A 505 -15.78 -11.52 -63.67
C GLY A 505 -14.98 -12.72 -64.21
N SER A 506 -15.71 -13.63 -64.85
CA SER A 506 -15.16 -14.79 -65.55
C SER A 506 -15.12 -14.55 -67.05
N ASN A 507 -14.14 -15.14 -67.73
CA ASN A 507 -14.08 -15.15 -69.17
C ASN A 507 -15.18 -16.08 -69.73
N GLN A 508 -16.04 -15.56 -70.62
CA GLN A 508 -17.21 -16.28 -71.15
C GLN A 508 -16.85 -17.54 -71.94
N ASP A 509 -15.68 -17.58 -72.57
CA ASP A 509 -15.26 -18.73 -73.39
C ASP A 509 -14.59 -19.85 -72.59
N THR A 510 -14.00 -19.52 -71.43
CA THR A 510 -13.15 -20.47 -70.67
C THR A 510 -13.59 -20.70 -69.24
N GLY A 511 -14.48 -19.85 -68.70
CA GLY A 511 -14.94 -19.89 -67.32
C GLY A 511 -13.91 -19.41 -66.27
N PHE A 512 -12.66 -19.13 -66.65
CA PHE A 512 -11.62 -18.71 -65.70
C PHE A 512 -11.75 -17.22 -65.30
N PRO A 513 -11.38 -16.85 -64.06
CA PRO A 513 -11.33 -15.46 -63.63
C PRO A 513 -10.38 -14.60 -64.47
N ILE A 514 -10.82 -13.41 -64.90
CA ILE A 514 -10.02 -12.53 -65.78
C ILE A 514 -8.70 -12.11 -65.13
N PHE A 515 -8.69 -11.93 -63.80
CA PHE A 515 -7.49 -11.51 -63.05
C PHE A 515 -6.64 -12.65 -62.48
N LEU A 516 -6.84 -13.90 -62.91
CA LEU A 516 -6.17 -15.09 -62.34
C LEU A 516 -4.64 -14.96 -62.20
N ARG A 517 -3.98 -14.25 -63.12
CA ARG A 517 -2.50 -14.07 -63.12
C ARG A 517 -1.99 -12.88 -62.28
N LYS A 518 -2.88 -12.05 -61.72
CA LYS A 518 -2.49 -10.87 -60.92
C LYS A 518 -2.20 -11.27 -59.47
N LYS A 519 -1.12 -10.75 -58.87
CA LYS A 519 -0.76 -11.01 -57.47
C LYS A 519 -1.89 -10.63 -56.49
N LEU A 520 -2.57 -9.50 -56.73
CA LEU A 520 -3.70 -9.03 -55.91
C LEU A 520 -4.88 -10.01 -55.91
N PHE A 521 -5.17 -10.63 -57.06
CA PHE A 521 -6.23 -11.64 -57.16
C PHE A 521 -5.90 -12.91 -56.35
N ARG A 522 -4.63 -13.32 -56.34
CA ARG A 522 -4.18 -14.44 -55.51
C ARG A 522 -4.33 -14.14 -54.02
N VAL A 523 -3.98 -12.93 -53.57
CA VAL A 523 -4.19 -12.49 -52.18
C VAL A 523 -5.68 -12.49 -51.84
N PHE A 524 -6.52 -11.99 -52.73
CA PHE A 524 -7.98 -11.99 -52.56
C PHE A 524 -8.53 -13.40 -52.33
N ILE A 525 -8.26 -14.36 -53.23
CA ILE A 525 -8.76 -15.73 -53.11
C ILE A 525 -8.25 -16.44 -51.85
N ILE A 526 -6.98 -16.21 -51.47
CA ILE A 526 -6.42 -16.78 -50.24
C ILE A 526 -7.13 -16.21 -49.01
N SER A 527 -7.31 -14.89 -48.94
CA SER A 527 -8.00 -14.24 -47.82
C SER A 527 -9.46 -14.64 -47.73
N ASP A 528 -10.17 -14.73 -48.86
CA ASP A 528 -11.55 -15.18 -48.93
C ASP A 528 -11.70 -16.62 -48.44
N SER A 529 -10.81 -17.52 -48.89
CA SER A 529 -10.77 -18.90 -48.41
C SER A 529 -10.53 -18.99 -46.90
N ILE A 530 -9.55 -18.25 -46.36
CA ILE A 530 -9.27 -18.20 -44.91
C ILE A 530 -10.49 -17.68 -44.14
N SER A 531 -11.15 -16.63 -44.65
CA SER A 531 -12.35 -16.07 -44.04
C SER A 531 -13.51 -17.07 -44.03
N LEU A 532 -13.72 -17.78 -45.15
CA LEU A 532 -14.77 -18.79 -45.26
C LEU A 532 -14.52 -19.97 -44.30
N PHE A 533 -13.32 -20.56 -44.31
CA PHE A 533 -12.99 -21.67 -43.40
C PHE A 533 -13.07 -21.27 -41.94
N SER A 534 -12.47 -20.14 -41.56
CA SER A 534 -12.51 -19.68 -40.16
C SER A 534 -13.94 -19.37 -39.70
N SER A 535 -14.76 -18.73 -40.55
CA SER A 535 -16.15 -18.43 -40.22
C SER A 535 -17.01 -19.70 -40.15
N THR A 536 -16.86 -20.65 -41.06
CA THR A 536 -17.56 -21.94 -41.01
C THR A 536 -17.17 -22.73 -39.75
N THR A 537 -15.88 -22.78 -39.39
CA THR A 537 -15.44 -23.42 -38.14
C THR A 537 -16.04 -22.72 -36.92
N SER A 538 -16.05 -21.38 -36.89
CA SER A 538 -16.69 -20.61 -35.81
C SER A 538 -18.18 -20.93 -35.68
N VAL A 539 -18.91 -20.97 -36.80
CA VAL A 539 -20.34 -21.35 -36.83
C VAL A 539 -20.54 -22.76 -36.28
N MET A 540 -19.71 -23.74 -36.66
CA MET A 540 -19.82 -25.09 -36.13
C MET A 540 -19.57 -25.16 -34.61
N ILE A 541 -18.58 -24.42 -34.10
CA ILE A 541 -18.28 -24.37 -32.66
C ILE A 541 -19.46 -23.77 -31.89
N PHE A 542 -19.98 -22.62 -32.32
CA PHE A 542 -21.10 -21.96 -31.63
C PHE A 542 -22.41 -22.73 -31.77
N LEU A 543 -22.65 -23.39 -32.89
CA LEU A 543 -23.78 -24.30 -33.04
C LEU A 543 -23.63 -25.51 -32.11
N GLY A 544 -22.41 -26.03 -31.94
CA GLY A 544 -22.08 -27.03 -30.93
C GLY A 544 -22.45 -26.59 -29.51
N ILE A 545 -22.16 -25.34 -29.16
CA ILE A 545 -22.54 -24.75 -27.86
C ILE A 545 -24.06 -24.66 -27.70
N ILE A 546 -24.81 -24.22 -28.73
CA ILE A 546 -26.28 -24.11 -28.69
C ILE A 546 -26.95 -25.49 -28.59
N THR A 547 -26.39 -26.49 -29.26
CA THR A 547 -26.92 -27.86 -29.30
C THR A 547 -26.46 -28.75 -28.16
N SER A 548 -25.43 -28.33 -27.42
CA SER A 548 -24.98 -29.03 -26.23
C SER A 548 -26.10 -29.05 -25.18
N ARG A 549 -26.34 -30.22 -24.60
CA ARG A 549 -27.22 -30.32 -23.42
C ARG A 549 -26.44 -29.76 -22.24
N TYR A 550 -26.84 -28.58 -21.76
CA TYR A 550 -26.49 -28.12 -20.42
C TYR A 550 -27.22 -29.07 -19.46
N ALA A 551 -26.51 -30.10 -19.00
CA ALA A 551 -27.03 -31.18 -18.17
C ALA A 551 -26.84 -30.88 -16.69
#